data_AF-A0A098BSF1-F1
#
_entry.id   AF-A0A098BSF1-F1
#
_cell.length_a   1.000
_cell.length_b   1.000
_cell.length_c   1.000
_cell.angle_alpha   90.00
_cell.angle_beta   90.00
_cell.angle_gamma   90.00
#
_symmetry.space_group_name_H-M   'P 1'
#
loop_
_entity.id
_entity.type
_entity.pdbx_description
1 polymer ?
#
loop_
_entity_poly.entity_id
_entity_poly.type
_entity_poly.pdbx_seq_one_letter_code
_entity_poly.pdbx_strand_id
1 'polypeptide(L)'
;MTEMPVHDATLLERYEAYRTRRFLRNEEKFRNMLPRWRTRRRRRILVVALAATFVLMFTVGVLCHFFERGPLLWLPACLAFFPLWISLQIVSGRQGDAPRAALDEREIQERNSARSIALTVTQSLVMIPVLYLVVGSVQTDGMHPRMAYAGGLMTLTATLIGGCLPAMILAWNSPDPDETD
;
A
#
# COMPACT_ATOMS: atom_id res chain seq x y z
N MET A 1 51.31 4.12 -7.84
CA MET A 1 50.49 3.92 -6.63
C MET A 1 49.55 5.10 -6.58
N THR A 2 48.43 4.99 -7.29
CA THR A 2 47.53 6.09 -7.60
C THR A 2 46.31 5.93 -6.72
N GLU A 3 46.12 6.84 -5.76
CA GLU A 3 44.91 6.86 -4.94
C GLU A 3 43.71 7.08 -5.85
N MET A 4 42.79 6.11 -5.89
CA MET A 4 41.50 6.28 -6.54
C MET A 4 40.66 7.22 -5.67
N PRO A 5 40.15 8.34 -6.20
CA PRO A 5 39.30 9.23 -5.44
C PRO A 5 38.03 8.48 -5.03
N VAL A 6 37.74 8.47 -3.73
CA VAL A 6 36.47 8.02 -3.16
C VAL A 6 35.39 8.90 -3.77
N HIS A 7 34.76 8.41 -4.85
CA HIS A 7 33.66 9.10 -5.49
C HIS A 7 32.58 9.30 -4.43
N ASP A 8 32.19 10.56 -4.21
CA ASP A 8 31.13 10.97 -3.30
C ASP A 8 29.95 10.00 -3.36
N ALA A 9 29.74 9.26 -2.26
CA ALA A 9 28.56 8.41 -2.11
C ALA A 9 27.33 9.22 -2.51
N THR A 10 26.68 8.80 -3.59
CA THR A 10 25.60 9.55 -4.22
C THR A 10 24.50 9.84 -3.19
N LEU A 11 23.72 10.92 -3.37
CA LEU A 11 22.60 11.22 -2.46
C LEU A 11 21.64 10.02 -2.31
N LEU A 12 21.53 9.19 -3.36
CA LEU A 12 20.83 7.92 -3.34
C LEU A 12 21.43 6.94 -2.33
N GLU A 13 22.75 6.72 -2.36
CA GLU A 13 23.43 5.81 -1.43
C GLU A 13 23.31 6.26 0.03
N ARG A 14 23.42 7.56 0.30
CA ARG A 14 23.21 8.11 1.66
C ARG A 14 21.77 7.89 2.15
N TYR A 15 20.80 8.09 1.26
CA TYR A 15 19.39 7.84 1.56
C TYR A 15 19.10 6.34 1.78
N GLU A 16 19.68 5.47 0.95
CA GLU A 16 19.59 4.02 1.11
C GLU A 16 20.21 3.56 2.42
N ALA A 17 21.40 4.06 2.79
CA ALA A 17 22.05 3.74 4.05
C ALA A 17 21.24 4.20 5.28
N TYR A 18 20.61 5.37 5.22
CA TYR A 18 19.71 5.85 6.27
C TYR A 18 18.46 4.97 6.39
N ARG A 19 17.85 4.60 5.25
CA ARG A 19 16.67 3.73 5.21
C ARG A 19 16.98 2.33 5.76
N THR A 20 18.14 1.77 5.43
CA THR A 20 18.62 0.49 5.95
C THR A 20 18.78 0.52 7.47
N ARG A 21 19.44 1.54 8.03
CA ARG A 21 19.59 1.68 9.48
C ARG A 21 18.25 1.82 10.21
N ARG A 22 17.29 2.56 9.62
CA ARG A 22 15.95 2.73 10.19
C ARG A 22 15.12 1.46 10.11
N PHE A 23 15.28 0.67 9.05
CA PHE A 23 14.64 -0.63 8.90
C PHE A 23 15.14 -1.59 9.97
N LEU A 24 16.46 -1.75 10.13
CA LEU A 24 17.07 -2.63 11.14
C LEU A 24 16.64 -2.27 12.57
N ARG A 25 16.61 -0.98 12.92
CA ARG A 25 16.17 -0.51 14.25
C ARG A 25 14.69 -0.74 14.52
N ASN A 26 13.85 -0.71 13.48
CA ASN A 26 12.44 -1.06 13.59
C ASN A 26 12.24 -2.57 13.65
N GLU A 27 13.03 -3.34 12.90
CA GLU A 27 13.01 -4.79 12.89
C GLU A 27 13.32 -5.37 14.26
N GLU A 28 14.27 -4.79 15.00
CA GLU A 28 14.50 -5.10 16.43
C GLU A 28 13.27 -4.87 17.32
N LYS A 29 12.54 -3.77 17.12
CA LYS A 29 11.35 -3.44 17.93
C LYS A 29 10.16 -4.32 17.61
N PHE A 30 9.97 -4.68 16.34
CA PHE A 30 8.81 -5.44 15.89
C PHE A 30 9.07 -6.95 15.81
N ARG A 31 10.32 -7.43 15.96
CA ARG A 31 10.69 -8.85 15.88
C ARG A 31 9.86 -9.74 16.81
N ASN A 32 9.61 -9.24 18.01
CA ASN A 32 8.91 -9.96 19.09
C ASN A 32 7.41 -9.60 19.17
N MET A 33 6.93 -8.69 18.31
CA MET A 33 5.53 -8.32 18.29
C MET A 33 4.73 -9.29 17.41
N LEU A 34 3.68 -9.88 18.00
CA LEU A 34 2.71 -10.74 17.32
C LEU A 34 3.29 -12.00 16.62
N PRO A 35 4.19 -12.78 17.24
CA PRO A 35 4.78 -13.98 16.62
C PRO A 35 3.71 -14.99 16.20
N ARG A 36 2.66 -15.13 17.04
CA ARG A 36 1.53 -16.03 16.81
C ARG A 36 0.61 -15.64 15.64
N TRP A 37 0.79 -14.45 15.05
CA TRP A 37 0.00 -13.95 13.91
C TRP A 37 0.71 -14.10 12.56
N ARG A 38 1.97 -14.56 12.53
CA ARG A 38 2.75 -14.74 11.29
C ARG A 38 2.31 -15.90 10.40
N THR A 39 1.34 -16.70 10.85
CA THR A 39 0.74 -17.78 10.04
C THR A 39 0.09 -17.25 8.75
N ARG A 40 0.14 -18.05 7.69
CA ARG A 40 -0.33 -17.75 6.33
C ARG A 40 -1.83 -17.51 6.34
N ARG A 41 -2.56 -18.30 7.13
CA ARG A 41 -4.02 -18.15 7.29
C ARG A 41 -4.39 -16.77 7.85
N ARG A 42 -3.69 -16.26 8.86
CA ARG A 42 -3.97 -14.95 9.46
C ARG A 42 -3.54 -13.80 8.56
N ARG A 43 -2.39 -13.91 7.87
CA ARG A 43 -1.98 -12.94 6.83
C ARG A 43 -3.03 -12.83 5.72
N ARG A 44 -3.55 -13.96 5.23
CA ARG A 44 -4.62 -13.97 4.22
C ARG A 44 -5.91 -13.32 4.72
N ILE A 45 -6.32 -13.57 5.96
CA ILE A 45 -7.49 -12.89 6.56
C ILE A 45 -7.27 -11.37 6.60
N LEU A 46 -6.08 -10.90 6.99
CA LEU A 46 -5.76 -9.47 6.97
C LEU A 46 -5.83 -8.87 5.56
N VAL A 47 -5.30 -9.59 4.56
CA VAL A 47 -5.37 -9.17 3.15
C VAL A 47 -6.82 -9.09 2.67
N VAL A 48 -7.66 -10.09 2.98
CA VAL A 48 -9.10 -10.07 2.62
C VAL A 48 -9.84 -8.95 3.34
N ALA A 49 -9.59 -8.75 4.63
CA ALA A 49 -10.20 -7.66 5.41
C ALA A 49 -9.80 -6.28 4.88
N LEU A 50 -8.54 -6.12 4.45
CA LEU A 50 -8.06 -4.88 3.84
C LEU A 50 -8.71 -4.66 2.47
N ALA A 51 -8.81 -5.70 1.64
CA ALA A 51 -9.51 -5.64 0.36
C ALA A 51 -11.00 -5.27 0.53
N ALA A 52 -11.68 -5.86 1.52
CA ALA A 52 -13.07 -5.52 1.84
C ALA A 52 -13.19 -4.06 2.29
N THR A 53 -12.25 -3.55 3.08
CA THR A 53 -12.20 -2.14 3.47
C THR A 53 -12.04 -1.22 2.26
N PHE A 54 -11.20 -1.58 1.28
CA PHE A 54 -11.06 -0.79 0.06
C PHE A 54 -12.32 -0.78 -0.80
N VAL A 55 -12.98 -1.94 -0.95
CA VAL A 55 -14.29 -2.02 -1.63
C VAL A 55 -15.30 -1.12 -0.94
N LEU A 56 -15.36 -1.14 0.39
CA LEU A 56 -16.21 -0.24 1.18
C LEU A 56 -15.87 1.22 0.93
N MET A 57 -14.60 1.63 1.03
CA MET A 57 -14.17 3.02 0.81
C MET A 57 -14.52 3.51 -0.61
N PHE A 58 -14.33 2.66 -1.62
CA PHE A 58 -14.66 3.01 -3.00
C PHE A 58 -16.18 3.14 -3.20
N THR A 59 -16.95 2.21 -2.62
CA THR A 59 -18.42 2.24 -2.63
C THR A 59 -18.94 3.51 -1.94
N VAL A 60 -18.37 3.86 -0.79
CA VAL A 60 -18.69 5.11 -0.09
C VAL A 60 -18.36 6.32 -0.96
N GLY A 61 -17.23 6.31 -1.68
CA GLY A 61 -16.88 7.36 -2.66
C GLY A 61 -17.95 7.55 -3.72
N VAL A 62 -18.46 6.46 -4.30
CA VAL A 62 -19.57 6.48 -5.26
C VAL A 62 -20.86 7.01 -4.61
N LEU A 63 -21.18 6.54 -3.40
CA LEU A 63 -22.38 6.95 -2.66
C LEU A 63 -22.39 8.43 -2.28
N CYS A 64 -21.21 9.05 -2.09
CA CYS A 64 -21.10 10.49 -1.80
C CYS A 64 -21.65 11.37 -2.93
N HIS A 65 -21.75 10.87 -4.15
CA HIS A 65 -22.42 11.58 -5.24
C HIS A 65 -23.93 11.73 -4.96
N PHE A 66 -24.56 10.65 -4.49
CA PHE A 66 -26.00 10.55 -4.30
C PHE A 66 -26.47 11.05 -2.93
N PHE A 67 -25.64 10.91 -1.89
CA PHE A 67 -26.02 11.19 -0.51
C PHE A 67 -25.10 12.23 0.15
N GLU A 68 -25.68 13.31 0.68
CA GLU A 68 -24.93 14.38 1.37
C GLU A 68 -24.17 13.89 2.61
N ARG A 69 -24.71 12.87 3.29
CA ARG A 69 -24.10 12.28 4.49
C ARG A 69 -23.14 11.12 4.18
N GLY A 70 -22.97 10.76 2.90
CA GLY A 70 -22.01 9.74 2.46
C GLY A 70 -20.60 9.89 3.04
N PRO A 71 -20.03 11.10 3.15
CA PRO A 71 -18.70 11.32 3.72
C PRO A 71 -18.52 10.79 5.15
N LEU A 72 -19.58 10.78 5.96
CA LEU A 72 -19.53 10.31 7.34
C LEU A 72 -19.22 8.80 7.42
N LEU A 73 -19.59 8.03 6.39
CA LEU A 73 -19.29 6.60 6.29
C LEU A 73 -17.82 6.34 5.95
N TRP A 74 -17.08 7.35 5.49
CA TRP A 74 -15.66 7.22 5.20
C TRP A 74 -14.79 7.20 6.46
N LEU A 75 -15.24 7.90 7.52
CA LEU A 75 -14.56 7.93 8.83
C LEU A 75 -14.41 6.53 9.47
N PRO A 76 -15.48 5.72 9.63
CA PRO A 76 -15.33 4.36 10.17
C PRO A 76 -14.52 3.46 9.23
N ALA A 77 -14.58 3.67 7.91
CA ALA A 77 -13.75 2.92 6.96
C ALA A 77 -12.26 3.21 7.18
N CYS A 78 -11.88 4.46 7.44
CA CYS A 78 -10.51 4.81 7.82
C CYS A 78 -10.10 4.21 9.16
N LEU A 79 -11.00 4.25 10.15
CA LEU A 79 -10.74 3.67 11.46
C LEU A 79 -10.49 2.17 11.38
N ALA A 80 -11.10 1.47 10.42
CA ALA A 80 -10.80 0.06 10.12
C ALA A 80 -9.52 -0.11 9.28
N PHE A 81 -9.28 0.75 8.29
CA PHE A 81 -8.14 0.67 7.37
C PHE A 81 -6.80 0.77 8.09
N PHE A 82 -6.59 1.79 8.92
CA PHE A 82 -5.31 2.03 9.58
C PHE A 82 -4.83 0.84 10.43
N PRO A 83 -5.62 0.28 11.37
CA PRO A 83 -5.17 -0.86 12.17
C PRO A 83 -4.96 -2.12 11.32
N LEU A 84 -5.78 -2.37 10.29
CA LEU A 84 -5.58 -3.51 9.38
C LEU A 84 -4.28 -3.38 8.60
N TRP A 85 -4.01 -2.20 8.06
CA TRP A 85 -2.80 -1.90 7.32
C TRP A 85 -1.55 -2.00 8.20
N ILE A 86 -1.57 -1.39 9.38
CA ILE A 86 -0.45 -1.45 10.33
C ILE A 86 -0.20 -2.90 10.76
N SER A 87 -1.26 -3.66 11.05
CA SER A 87 -1.14 -5.08 11.42
C SER A 87 -0.51 -5.90 10.30
N LEU A 88 -0.93 -5.68 9.04
CA LEU A 88 -0.35 -6.35 7.89
C LEU A 88 1.15 -6.01 7.73
N GLN A 89 1.52 -4.75 7.93
CA GLN A 89 2.93 -4.31 7.86
C GLN A 89 3.80 -4.95 8.95
N ILE A 90 3.28 -5.07 10.18
CA ILE A 90 3.99 -5.72 11.29
C ILE A 90 4.15 -7.22 11.03
N VAL A 91 3.06 -7.90 10.65
CA VAL A 91 3.05 -9.36 10.46
C VAL A 91 3.89 -9.78 9.26
N SER A 92 3.87 -9.00 8.17
CA SER A 92 4.67 -9.28 6.97
C SER A 92 6.12 -8.78 7.07
N GLY A 93 6.57 -8.35 8.25
CA GLY A 93 7.95 -7.89 8.49
C GLY A 93 8.36 -6.71 7.60
N ARG A 94 7.38 -5.96 7.07
CA ARG A 94 7.59 -4.92 6.06
C ARG A 94 8.46 -5.38 4.87
N GLN A 95 8.35 -6.64 4.43
CA GLN A 95 9.15 -7.18 3.32
C GLN A 95 9.10 -6.31 2.05
N GLY A 96 7.97 -5.65 1.77
CA GLY A 96 7.84 -4.70 0.66
C GLY A 96 8.76 -3.46 0.74
N ASP A 97 9.24 -3.13 1.95
CA ASP A 97 10.12 -2.01 2.28
C ASP A 97 11.57 -2.41 2.59
N ALA A 98 11.88 -3.72 2.60
CA ALA A 98 13.20 -4.23 2.94
C ALA A 98 14.28 -3.69 1.98
N PRO A 99 15.46 -3.25 2.47
CA PRO A 99 16.54 -2.74 1.63
C PRO A 99 16.99 -3.79 0.60
N ARG A 100 17.36 -3.35 -0.61
CA ARG A 100 17.89 -4.23 -1.67
C ARG A 100 19.09 -5.05 -1.20
N ALA A 101 19.95 -4.46 -0.37
CA ALA A 101 21.14 -5.12 0.16
C ALA A 101 20.87 -6.27 1.15
N ALA A 102 19.62 -6.44 1.60
CA ALA A 102 19.23 -7.52 2.51
C ALA A 102 18.42 -8.64 1.81
N LEU A 103 18.19 -8.51 0.50
CA LEU A 103 17.34 -9.40 -0.29
C LEU A 103 18.17 -10.11 -1.35
N ASP A 104 17.87 -11.39 -1.59
CA ASP A 104 18.45 -12.11 -2.72
C ASP A 104 17.86 -11.61 -4.06
N GLU A 105 18.53 -11.88 -5.19
CA GLU A 105 18.11 -11.43 -6.52
C GLU A 105 16.68 -11.90 -6.86
N ARG A 106 16.31 -13.11 -6.44
CA ARG A 106 14.94 -13.65 -6.61
C ARG A 106 13.88 -12.80 -5.89
N GLU A 107 14.14 -12.40 -4.65
CA GLU A 107 13.21 -11.61 -3.84
C GLU A 107 13.09 -10.17 -4.40
N ILE A 108 14.17 -9.63 -4.95
CA ILE A 108 14.15 -8.34 -5.65
C ILE A 108 13.22 -8.41 -6.87
N GLN A 109 13.30 -9.47 -7.67
CA GLN A 109 12.45 -9.67 -8.84
C GLN A 109 10.98 -9.85 -8.46
N GLU A 110 10.68 -10.65 -7.43
CA GLU A 110 9.31 -10.83 -6.93
C GLU A 110 8.70 -9.51 -6.47
N ARG A 111 9.46 -8.70 -5.72
CA ARG A 111 9.00 -7.37 -5.29
C ARG A 111 8.77 -6.43 -6.46
N ASN A 112 9.67 -6.42 -7.45
CA ASN A 112 9.53 -5.56 -8.63
C ASN A 112 8.30 -5.96 -9.46
N SER A 113 8.04 -7.27 -9.60
CA SER A 113 6.82 -7.79 -10.23
C SER A 113 5.57 -7.37 -9.46
N ALA A 114 5.56 -7.50 -8.13
CA ALA A 114 4.43 -7.03 -7.31
C ALA A 114 4.19 -5.52 -7.44
N ARG A 115 5.27 -4.71 -7.56
CA ARG A 115 5.18 -3.26 -7.78
C ARG A 115 4.68 -2.90 -9.17
N SER A 116 5.09 -3.61 -10.22
CA SER A 116 4.58 -3.36 -11.57
C SER A 116 3.10 -3.72 -11.69
N ILE A 117 2.67 -4.86 -11.12
CA ILE A 117 1.26 -5.24 -11.02
C ILE A 117 0.47 -4.15 -10.29
N ALA A 118 0.98 -3.68 -9.14
CA ALA A 118 0.34 -2.62 -8.40
C ALA A 118 0.22 -1.32 -9.20
N LEU A 119 1.25 -0.92 -9.94
CA LEU A 119 1.20 0.25 -10.80
C LEU A 119 0.11 0.10 -11.88
N THR A 120 0.06 -1.03 -12.58
CA THR A 120 -0.96 -1.30 -13.60
C THR A 120 -2.38 -1.28 -13.01
N VAL A 121 -2.58 -1.90 -11.84
CA VAL A 121 -3.88 -1.91 -11.13
C VAL A 121 -4.26 -0.50 -10.69
N THR A 122 -3.32 0.27 -10.14
CA THR A 122 -3.55 1.66 -9.72
C THR A 122 -3.96 2.52 -10.90
N GLN A 123 -3.20 2.45 -11.99
CA GLN A 123 -3.48 3.20 -13.21
C GLN A 123 -4.87 2.87 -13.74
N SER A 124 -5.20 1.58 -13.82
CA SER A 124 -6.53 1.11 -14.28
C SER A 124 -7.66 1.59 -13.36
N LEU A 125 -7.48 1.53 -12.03
CA LEU A 125 -8.47 1.97 -11.05
C LEU A 125 -8.65 3.48 -11.04
N VAL A 126 -7.57 4.25 -11.17
CA VAL A 126 -7.61 5.73 -11.23
C VAL A 126 -8.27 6.22 -12.51
N MET A 127 -8.20 5.47 -13.61
CA MET A 127 -8.94 5.82 -14.83
C MET A 127 -10.46 5.90 -14.59
N ILE A 128 -11.01 5.12 -13.66
CA ILE A 128 -12.46 5.14 -13.37
C ILE A 128 -12.93 6.52 -12.85
N PRO A 129 -12.39 7.07 -11.74
CA PRO A 129 -12.77 8.40 -11.27
C PRO A 129 -12.35 9.52 -12.23
N VAL A 130 -11.25 9.36 -12.97
CA VAL A 130 -10.86 10.35 -13.99
C VAL A 130 -11.92 10.43 -15.10
N LEU A 131 -12.35 9.29 -15.65
CA LEU A 131 -13.41 9.27 -16.67
C LEU A 131 -14.73 9.81 -16.11
N TYR A 132 -15.08 9.46 -14.88
CA TYR A 132 -16.25 10.02 -14.20
C TYR A 132 -16.16 11.55 -14.13
N LEU A 133 -15.03 12.11 -13.68
CA LEU A 133 -14.80 13.56 -13.58
C LEU A 133 -14.84 14.26 -14.94
N VAL A 134 -14.18 13.71 -15.97
CA VAL A 134 -14.13 14.30 -17.32
C VAL A 134 -15.50 14.28 -17.99
N VAL A 135 -16.21 13.15 -17.93
CA VAL A 135 -17.51 12.99 -18.60
C VAL A 135 -18.58 13.82 -17.90
N GLY A 136 -18.61 13.82 -16.56
CA GLY A 136 -19.61 14.60 -15.84
C GLY A 136 -19.29 16.10 -15.78
N SER A 137 -18.02 16.53 -15.93
CA SER A 137 -17.73 17.97 -16.04
C SER A 137 -18.34 18.58 -17.29
N VAL A 138 -18.38 17.84 -18.41
CA VAL A 138 -19.05 18.27 -19.65
C VAL A 138 -20.55 18.42 -19.47
N GLN A 139 -21.18 17.57 -18.64
CA GLN A 139 -22.63 17.58 -18.43
C GLN A 139 -23.09 18.60 -17.38
N THR A 140 -22.20 19.08 -16.52
CA THR A 140 -22.53 19.91 -15.35
C THR A 140 -21.88 21.29 -15.39
N ASP A 141 -21.33 21.69 -16.54
CA ASP A 141 -20.49 22.89 -16.70
C ASP A 141 -19.37 23.00 -15.63
N GLY A 142 -18.91 21.86 -15.11
CA GLY A 142 -17.88 21.77 -14.08
C GLY A 142 -18.30 22.18 -12.65
N MET A 143 -19.58 22.48 -12.40
CA MET A 143 -20.01 23.18 -11.18
C MET A 143 -20.71 22.31 -10.13
N HIS A 144 -20.50 20.98 -10.10
CA HIS A 144 -21.17 20.10 -9.14
C HIS A 144 -20.26 19.64 -7.98
N PRO A 145 -20.32 20.24 -6.77
CA PRO A 145 -19.38 19.98 -5.67
C PRO A 145 -19.35 18.51 -5.21
N ARG A 146 -20.52 17.85 -5.18
CA ARG A 146 -20.61 16.42 -4.80
C ARG A 146 -19.86 15.51 -5.76
N MET A 147 -19.80 15.91 -7.04
CA MET A 147 -19.11 15.16 -8.08
C MET A 147 -17.59 15.25 -7.91
N ALA A 148 -17.07 16.46 -7.68
CA ALA A 148 -15.66 16.68 -7.38
C ALA A 148 -15.24 15.92 -6.11
N TYR A 149 -16.08 15.96 -5.06
CA TYR A 149 -15.84 15.23 -3.82
C TYR A 149 -15.80 13.71 -4.02
N ALA A 150 -16.82 13.14 -4.69
CA ALA A 150 -16.89 11.71 -4.98
C ALA A 150 -15.70 11.24 -5.83
N GLY A 151 -15.37 11.97 -6.89
CA GLY A 151 -14.23 11.65 -7.76
C GLY A 151 -12.89 11.73 -7.01
N GLY A 152 -12.72 12.71 -6.12
CA GLY A 152 -11.56 12.81 -5.24
C GLY A 152 -11.43 11.62 -4.29
N LEU A 153 -12.52 11.20 -3.65
CA LEU A 153 -12.55 10.08 -2.71
C LEU A 153 -12.28 8.73 -3.40
N MET A 154 -12.84 8.54 -4.59
CA MET A 154 -12.57 7.37 -5.45
C MET A 154 -11.09 7.34 -5.89
N THR A 155 -10.53 8.47 -6.32
CA THR A 155 -9.12 8.59 -6.72
C THR A 155 -8.17 8.31 -5.54
N LEU A 156 -8.49 8.86 -4.36
CA LEU A 156 -7.74 8.60 -3.14
C LEU A 156 -7.75 7.10 -2.80
N THR A 157 -8.92 6.46 -2.87
CA THR A 157 -9.06 5.03 -2.58
C THR A 157 -8.27 4.18 -3.58
N ALA A 158 -8.36 4.47 -4.88
CA ALA A 158 -7.58 3.80 -5.92
C ALA A 158 -6.07 3.91 -5.68
N THR A 159 -5.60 5.09 -5.27
CA THR A 159 -4.19 5.33 -4.93
C THR A 159 -3.75 4.55 -3.70
N LEU A 160 -4.59 4.48 -2.66
CA LEU A 160 -4.32 3.67 -1.47
C LEU A 160 -4.22 2.18 -1.79
N ILE A 161 -5.12 1.66 -2.64
CA ILE A 161 -5.05 0.28 -3.15
C ILE A 161 -3.68 0.06 -3.79
N GLY A 162 -3.26 0.95 -4.67
CA GLY A 162 -1.95 0.91 -5.32
C GLY A 162 -0.76 0.84 -4.38
N GLY A 163 -0.73 1.71 -3.37
CA GLY A 163 0.33 1.72 -2.36
C GLY A 163 0.36 0.46 -1.48
N CYS A 164 -0.80 -0.16 -1.27
CA CYS A 164 -0.93 -1.32 -0.39
C CYS A 164 -0.78 -2.66 -1.11
N LEU A 165 -1.07 -2.71 -2.41
CA LEU A 165 -1.15 -3.94 -3.18
C LEU A 165 0.16 -4.75 -3.22
N PRO A 166 1.36 -4.16 -3.38
CA PRO A 166 2.59 -4.94 -3.37
C PRO A 166 2.78 -5.69 -2.05
N ALA A 167 2.50 -5.02 -0.93
CA ALA A 167 2.60 -5.64 0.40
C ALA A 167 1.53 -6.72 0.59
N MET A 168 0.32 -6.54 0.06
CA MET A 168 -0.74 -7.56 0.09
C MET A 168 -0.39 -8.80 -0.73
N ILE A 169 0.16 -8.60 -1.94
CA ILE A 169 0.60 -9.71 -2.82
C ILE A 169 1.71 -10.51 -2.15
N LEU A 170 2.74 -9.83 -1.62
CA LEU A 170 3.83 -10.50 -0.91
C LEU A 170 3.30 -11.25 0.32
N ALA A 171 2.51 -10.59 1.17
CA ALA A 171 1.93 -11.21 2.37
C ALA A 171 1.05 -12.44 2.08
N TRP A 172 0.37 -12.47 0.93
CA TRP A 172 -0.46 -13.58 0.50
C TRP A 172 0.35 -14.82 0.07
N ASN A 173 1.51 -14.56 -0.55
CA ASN A 173 2.38 -15.55 -1.16
C ASN A 173 3.46 -16.07 -0.20
N SER A 174 3.85 -15.30 0.81
CA SER A 174 4.88 -15.71 1.77
C SER A 174 4.54 -17.05 2.46
N PRO A 175 5.48 -18.01 2.48
CA PRO A 175 5.34 -19.25 3.24
C PRO A 175 5.33 -18.99 4.75
N ASP A 176 4.86 -19.97 5.52
CA ASP A 176 4.95 -19.89 6.96
C ASP A 176 6.40 -20.01 7.42
N PRO A 177 6.81 -19.27 8.46
CA PRO A 177 8.12 -19.52 9.07
C PRO A 177 8.11 -20.96 9.56
N ASP A 178 9.03 -21.77 9.05
CA ASP A 178 9.17 -23.18 9.43
C ASP A 178 9.27 -23.29 10.96
N GLU A 179 8.53 -24.23 11.57
CA GLU A 179 8.50 -24.43 13.03
C GLU A 179 9.81 -25.01 13.61
N THR A 180 10.90 -25.04 12.84
CA THR A 180 12.18 -25.64 13.22
C THR A 180 13.22 -24.57 13.53
N ASP A 181 13.25 -24.13 14.79
CA ASP A 181 14.37 -24.28 15.73
C ASP A 181 13.98 -23.79 17.15
#